data_AF-B7IYU2-F1
#
_entry.id   AF-B7IYU2-F1
#
_cell.length_a   1.000
_cell.length_b   1.000
_cell.length_c   1.000
_cell.angle_alpha   90.00
_cell.angle_beta   90.00
_cell.angle_gamma   90.00
#
_symmetry.space_group_name_H-M   'P 1'
#
loop_
_entity.id
_entity.type
_entity.pdbx_description
1 polymer ?
#
loop_
_entity_poly.entity_id
_entity_poly.type
_entity_poly.pdbx_seq_one_letter_code
_entity_poly.pdbx_strand_id
1 'polypeptide(L)' 'MEKKIVPIASYGWNAEKQYVELQLLINEEIYVMPVYEKDIKGMETWFWLKKHNLIK' A
#
# COMPACT_ATOMS: atom_id res chain seq x y z
N MET A 1 14.54 17.47 15.90
CA MET A 1 13.89 16.40 15.13
C MET A 1 14.40 16.47 13.71
N GLU A 2 15.28 15.57 13.32
CA GLU A 2 15.64 15.44 11.89
C GLU A 2 14.42 14.90 11.14
N LYS A 3 13.98 15.61 10.10
CA LYS A 3 12.96 15.09 9.18
C LYS A 3 13.60 13.94 8.40
N LYS A 4 13.24 12.70 8.75
CA LYS A 4 13.53 11.51 7.94
C LYS A 4 12.93 11.73 6.55
N ILE A 5 13.79 11.95 5.56
CA ILE A 5 13.38 12.03 4.15
C ILE A 5 13.07 10.60 3.71
N VAL A 6 11.80 10.33 3.37
CA VAL A 6 11.40 9.06 2.73
C VAL A 6 11.73 9.22 1.24
N PRO A 7 12.78 8.58 0.70
CA PRO A 7 13.20 8.83 -0.67
C PRO A 7 12.20 8.21 -1.67
N ILE A 8 11.54 7.11 -1.30
CA ILE A 8 10.66 6.34 -2.18
C ILE A 8 9.54 5.68 -1.36
N ALA A 9 8.30 5.87 -1.81
CA ALA A 9 7.15 5.06 -1.42
C ALA A 9 6.65 4.29 -2.64
N SER A 10 6.51 2.98 -2.52
CA SER A 10 5.89 2.13 -3.55
C SER A 10 4.66 1.44 -3.00
N TYR A 11 3.69 1.17 -3.88
CA TYR A 11 2.45 0.47 -3.56
C TYR A 11 2.37 -0.79 -4.41
N GLY A 12 2.01 -1.91 -3.80
CA GLY A 12 1.80 -3.19 -4.48
C GLY A 12 0.53 -3.86 -4.01
N TRP A 13 -0.25 -4.45 -4.92
CA TRP A 13 -1.40 -5.28 -4.53
C TRP A 13 -0.91 -6.67 -4.11
N ASN A 14 -1.22 -7.08 -2.87
CA ASN A 14 -1.01 -8.46 -2.43
C ASN A 14 -2.28 -9.27 -2.68
N ALA A 15 -2.28 -10.11 -3.72
CA ALA A 15 -3.43 -10.90 -4.11
C ALA A 15 -3.75 -12.04 -3.14
N GLU A 16 -2.77 -12.59 -2.42
CA GLU A 16 -3.01 -13.63 -1.42
C GLU A 16 -3.73 -13.06 -0.20
N LYS A 17 -3.30 -11.90 0.27
CA LYS A 17 -3.78 -11.27 1.51
C LYS A 17 -4.85 -10.19 1.28
N GLN A 18 -5.13 -9.85 0.02
CA GLN A 18 -6.18 -8.93 -0.42
C GLN A 18 -6.06 -7.51 0.19
N TYR A 19 -4.83 -6.98 0.24
CA TYR A 19 -4.53 -5.62 0.70
C TYR A 19 -3.41 -4.97 -0.13
N VAL A 20 -3.19 -3.66 0.04
CA VAL A 20 -2.06 -2.95 -0.58
C VAL A 20 -0.84 -2.96 0.35
N GLU A 21 0.30 -3.43 -0.13
CA GLU A 21 1.60 -3.27 0.52
C GLU A 21 2.16 -1.89 0.20
N LEU A 22 2.30 -1.05 1.22
CA LEU A 22 3.07 0.18 1.13
C LEU A 22 4.49 -0.13 1.59
N GLN A 23 5.45 -0.01 0.67
CA GLN A 23 6.87 -0.17 0.96
C GLN A 23 7.51 1.21 1.07
N LEU A 24 8.20 1.44 2.17
CA LEU A 24 8.88 2.69 2.49
C LEU A 24 10.37 2.42 2.61
N LEU A 25 11.18 3.13 1.84
CA LEU A 25 12.62 3.19 2.05
C LEU A 25 12.92 4.30 3.06
N ILE A 26 13.49 3.97 4.20
CA ILE A 26 13.82 4.92 5.27
C ILE A 26 15.20 4.58 5.80
N ASN A 27 16.15 5.52 5.73
CA ASN A 27 17.54 5.29 6.14
C ASN A 27 18.13 4.00 5.57
N GLU A 28 17.95 3.77 4.27
CA GLU A 28 18.43 2.56 3.57
C GLU A 28 17.77 1.23 3.98
N GLU A 29 16.76 1.27 4.85
CA GLU A 29 15.97 0.10 5.26
C GLU A 29 14.57 0.12 4.62
N ILE A 30 14.07 -1.06 4.24
CA ILE A 30 12.73 -1.24 3.67
C ILE A 30 11.75 -1.64 4.77
N TYR A 31 10.70 -0.85 4.92
CA TYR A 31 9.57 -1.13 5.79
C TYR A 31 8.34 -1.43 4.93
N VAL A 32 7.69 -2.57 5.18
CA VAL A 32 6.46 -2.95 4.48
C VAL A 32 5.30 -2.88 5.44
N MET A 33 4.29 -2.09 5.10
CA MET A 33 3.07 -1.98 5.90
C MET A 33 1.84 -2.35 5.08
N PRO A 34 0.90 -3.14 5.66
CA PRO A 34 -0.37 -3.42 5.01
C PRO A 34 -1.28 -2.20 5.09
N VAL A 35 -1.96 -1.91 3.99
CA VAL A 35 -2.99 -0.87 3.90
C VAL A 35 -4.27 -1.54 3.41
N TYR A 36 -5.27 -1.57 4.30
CA TYR A 36 -6.56 -2.18 4.05
C TYR A 36 -7.55 -1.14 3.51
N GLU A 37 -8.63 -1.64 2.90
CA GLU A 37 -9.74 -0.82 2.41
C GLU A 37 -10.27 0.15 3.47
N LYS A 38 -10.42 -0.30 4.72
CA LYS A 38 -10.88 0.52 5.85
C LYS A 38 -9.95 1.70 6.19
N ASP A 39 -8.69 1.63 5.76
CA ASP A 39 -7.67 2.62 6.10
C ASP A 39 -7.65 3.79 5.09
N ILE A 40 -8.23 3.61 3.90
CA ILE A 40 -8.30 4.65 2.86
C ILE A 40 -9.75 4.90 2.44
N LYS A 41 -10.32 6.00 2.94
CA LYS A 41 -11.61 6.49 2.45
C LYS A 41 -11.54 6.87 0.98
N GLY A 42 -12.53 6.45 0.20
CA GLY A 42 -12.66 6.77 -1.22
C GLY A 42 -11.99 5.77 -2.17
N MET A 43 -11.39 4.69 -1.66
CA MET A 43 -10.84 3.61 -2.48
C MET A 43 -11.66 2.31 -2.42
N GLU A 44 -12.83 2.33 -1.78
CA GLU A 44 -13.69 1.15 -1.56
C GLU A 44 -13.99 0.45 -2.89
N THR A 45 -14.39 1.21 -3.90
CA THR A 45 -14.67 0.67 -5.24
C THR A 45 -13.43 0.07 -5.90
N TRP A 46 -12.26 0.70 -5.76
CA TRP A 46 -11.02 0.16 -6.35
C TRP A 46 -10.62 -1.15 -5.69
N PHE A 47 -10.69 -1.23 -4.36
CA PHE A 47 -10.45 -2.47 -3.62
C PHE A 47 -11.43 -3.56 -4.06
N TRP A 48 -12.72 -3.25 -4.13
CA TRP A 48 -13.73 -4.19 -4.60
C TRP A 48 -13.41 -4.72 -6.02
N LEU A 49 -13.14 -3.83 -6.97
CA LEU A 49 -12.76 -4.22 -8.33
C LEU A 49 -11.49 -5.08 -8.36
N LYS A 50 -10.49 -4.77 -7.52
CA LYS A 50 -9.26 -5.56 -7.41
C LYS A 50 -9.48 -6.94 -6.83
N LYS A 51 -10.23 -7.06 -5.73
CA LYS A 51 -10.54 -8.34 -5.07
C LYS A 51 -11.26 -9.31 -6.01
N HIS A 52 -12.09 -8.77 -6.89
CA HIS A 52 -12.83 -9.54 -7.90
C HIS A 52 -12.09 -9.67 -9.24
N ASN A 53 -10.82 -9.26 -9.33
CA ASN A 53 -10.00 -9.29 -10.55
C ASN A 53 -10.63 -8.58 -11.77
N LEU A 54 -11.43 -7.54 -11.53
CA LEU A 54 -12.12 -6.77 -12.56
C LEU A 54 -11.23 -5.68 -13.17
N ILE A 55 -10.10 -5.36 -12.55
CA ILE A 55 -9.11 -4.39 -13.01
C ILE A 55 -7.67 -4.90 -12.84
N LYS A 56 -6.80 -4.56 -13.80
CA LYS A 56 -5.37 -4.94 -13.81
C LYS A 56 -4.51 -4.08 -12.90
#